data_AF-A0A8T5ULP7-F1
#
_entry.id   AF-A0A8T5ULP7-F1
#
_cell.length_a   1.000
_cell.length_b   1.000
_cell.length_c   1.000
_cell.angle_alpha   90.00
_cell.angle_beta   90.00
_cell.angle_gamma   90.00
#
_symmetry.space_group_name_H-M   'P 1'
#
loop_
_entity.id
_entity.type
_entity.pdbx_description
1 polymer ?
#
loop_
_entity_poly.entity_id
_entity_poly.type
_entity_poly.pdbx_seq_one_letter_code
_entity_poly.pdbx_strand_id
1 'polypeptide(L)'
;MDPMIAGLGVVALMGAAATIAGAAEDLESDVGSMSNPNSQVQLAPQMGHLHRMFNKAISGEPVQMGTLAGIAGSVAFVLISSVHLPVIMSIAAGGFIAALFHTAFATTSYLGRIVSQSQFNQPVFIDVITSHLGPIAAHGFIVTFCIVGFSYLMTLPISGFNHPFPLPLLAVLWGITIGAIGSSTGDVHYGAEREYQTYPFGGGIPVAIHGDITTKAELGARNSIDVVHFCAKFGGPVTGFCFGLIVFFSFWTTIVFGAAGGVIASLVIILALIIINNRIEIFARNTYGPYKE
;
A
#
# COMPACT_ATOMS: atom_id res chain seq x y z
N MET A 1 10.51 24.84 -24.08
CA MET A 1 9.56 23.73 -23.95
C MET A 1 8.25 24.34 -23.48
N ASP A 2 7.11 24.00 -24.08
CA ASP A 2 5.80 24.50 -23.64
C ASP A 2 5.61 24.13 -22.15
N PRO A 3 5.32 25.10 -21.25
CA PRO A 3 5.05 24.83 -19.83
C PRO A 3 4.00 23.74 -19.61
N MET A 4 3.01 23.63 -20.50
CA MET A 4 1.99 22.58 -20.43
C MET A 4 2.60 21.19 -20.71
N ILE A 5 3.44 21.06 -21.74
CA ILE A 5 4.10 19.79 -22.10
C ILE A 5 5.04 19.35 -20.98
N ALA A 6 5.82 20.28 -20.41
CA ALA A 6 6.70 19.98 -19.29
C ALA A 6 5.90 19.55 -18.05
N GLY A 7 4.80 20.25 -17.75
CA GLY A 7 3.90 19.91 -16.63
C GLY A 7 3.27 18.53 -16.78
N LEU A 8 2.76 18.21 -17.97
CA LEU A 8 2.20 16.87 -18.26
C LEU A 8 3.26 15.77 -18.17
N GLY A 9 4.49 16.04 -18.59
CA GLY A 9 5.62 15.11 -18.41
C GLY A 9 5.91 14.82 -16.93
N VAL A 10 5.84 15.85 -16.07
CA VAL A 10 5.98 15.67 -14.61
C VAL A 10 4.80 14.89 -14.05
N VAL A 11 3.56 15.19 -14.43
CA VAL A 11 2.38 14.41 -13.99
C VAL A 11 2.49 12.95 -14.41
N ALA A 12 2.94 12.65 -15.62
CA ALA A 12 3.14 11.29 -16.09
C ALA A 12 4.22 10.56 -15.26
N LEU A 13 5.32 11.23 -14.94
CA LEU A 13 6.36 10.69 -14.07
C LEU A 13 5.84 10.44 -12.64
N MET A 14 5.04 11.35 -12.10
CA MET A 14 4.39 11.17 -10.80
C MET A 14 3.41 9.99 -10.81
N GLY A 15 2.58 9.87 -11.85
CA GLY A 15 1.67 8.73 -12.01
C GLY A 15 2.40 7.40 -12.13
N ALA A 16 3.52 7.36 -12.84
CA ALA A 16 4.37 6.16 -12.93
C ALA A 16 5.00 5.81 -11.57
N ALA A 17 5.55 6.80 -10.86
CA ALA A 17 6.10 6.59 -9.52
C ALA A 17 5.03 6.11 -8.54
N ALA A 18 3.83 6.72 -8.57
CA ALA A 18 2.68 6.29 -7.78
C ALA A 18 2.24 4.85 -8.14
N THR A 19 2.23 4.49 -9.42
CA THR A 19 1.90 3.12 -9.85
C THR A 19 2.85 2.09 -9.24
N ILE A 20 4.16 2.37 -9.29
CA ILE A 20 5.19 1.51 -8.70
C ILE A 20 5.04 1.47 -7.17
N ALA A 21 4.80 2.62 -6.54
CA ALA A 21 4.58 2.70 -5.11
C ALA A 21 3.39 1.85 -4.67
N GLY A 22 2.24 1.97 -5.34
CA GLY A 22 1.02 1.26 -4.96
C GLY A 22 1.18 -0.25 -5.10
N ALA A 23 1.84 -0.70 -6.17
CA ALA A 23 2.13 -2.11 -6.33
C ALA A 23 3.11 -2.63 -5.28
N ALA A 24 4.15 -1.85 -4.92
CA ALA A 24 5.09 -2.26 -3.90
C ALA A 24 4.46 -2.25 -2.50
N GLU A 25 3.55 -1.32 -2.22
CA GLU A 25 2.90 -1.17 -0.92
C GLU A 25 1.99 -2.36 -0.60
N ASP A 26 1.17 -2.77 -1.57
CA ASP A 26 0.37 -3.99 -1.50
C ASP A 26 1.20 -5.23 -1.19
N LEU A 27 2.31 -5.41 -1.92
CA LEU A 27 3.19 -6.56 -1.72
C LEU A 27 3.93 -6.50 -0.39
N GLU A 28 4.26 -5.31 0.09
CA GLU A 28 4.84 -5.13 1.43
C GLU A 28 3.89 -5.60 2.52
N SER A 29 2.63 -5.16 2.43
CA SER A 29 1.63 -5.44 3.44
C SER A 29 1.17 -6.89 3.40
N ASP A 30 1.18 -7.51 2.23
CA ASP A 30 0.99 -8.94 2.04
C ASP A 30 2.11 -9.76 2.66
N VAL A 31 3.39 -9.37 2.48
CA VAL A 31 4.51 -10.08 3.12
C VAL A 31 4.36 -10.01 4.63
N GLY A 32 4.03 -8.84 5.18
CA GLY A 32 3.96 -8.66 6.63
C GLY A 32 2.59 -8.91 7.26
N SER A 33 1.62 -9.39 6.48
CA SER A 33 0.23 -9.62 6.86
C SER A 33 -0.36 -8.47 7.69
N MET A 34 -0.35 -7.26 7.12
CA MET A 34 -0.70 -6.03 7.82
C MET A 34 -2.14 -5.55 7.57
N SER A 35 -2.66 -5.82 6.37
CA SER A 35 -3.90 -5.23 5.87
C SER A 35 -5.20 -5.76 6.48
N ASN A 36 -6.36 -5.29 6.03
CA ASN A 36 -7.66 -5.59 6.66
C ASN A 36 -7.98 -7.11 6.74
N PRO A 37 -7.93 -7.89 5.64
CA PRO A 37 -7.97 -9.35 5.75
C PRO A 37 -6.69 -9.88 6.41
N ASN A 38 -5.52 -9.38 6.02
CA ASN A 38 -4.23 -9.92 6.47
C ASN A 38 -4.01 -9.82 7.99
N SER A 39 -4.65 -8.86 8.65
CA SER A 39 -4.61 -8.66 10.09
C SER A 39 -5.43 -9.73 10.83
N GLN A 40 -6.35 -10.42 10.16
CA GLN A 40 -7.13 -11.52 10.74
C GLN A 40 -6.26 -12.77 11.02
N VAL A 41 -5.09 -12.89 10.38
CA VAL A 41 -4.03 -13.82 10.78
C VAL A 41 -3.74 -13.75 12.28
N GLN A 42 -3.89 -12.57 12.91
CA GLN A 42 -3.67 -12.42 14.35
C GLN A 42 -4.67 -13.19 15.23
N LEU A 43 -5.85 -13.51 14.68
CA LEU A 43 -6.91 -14.24 15.37
C LEU A 43 -6.81 -15.75 15.12
N ALA A 44 -6.05 -16.18 14.11
CA ALA A 44 -5.98 -17.58 13.71
C ALA A 44 -5.59 -18.55 14.84
N PRO A 45 -4.60 -18.24 15.70
CA PRO A 45 -4.30 -19.12 16.83
C PRO A 45 -5.45 -19.25 17.84
N GLN A 46 -6.29 -18.22 18.01
CA GLN A 46 -7.47 -18.25 18.89
C GLN A 46 -8.54 -19.21 18.36
N MET A 47 -8.59 -19.37 17.04
CA MET A 47 -9.46 -20.32 16.34
C MET A 47 -8.84 -21.72 16.21
N GLY A 48 -7.63 -21.95 16.76
CA GLY A 48 -6.93 -23.23 16.69
C GLY A 48 -6.09 -23.42 15.42
N HIS A 49 -5.91 -22.38 14.61
CA HIS A 49 -5.13 -22.41 13.37
C HIS A 49 -3.73 -21.86 13.60
N LEU A 50 -2.79 -22.74 13.94
CA LEU A 50 -1.37 -22.38 13.96
C LEU A 50 -0.88 -22.11 12.54
N HIS A 51 -0.15 -21.01 12.33
CA HIS A 51 0.21 -20.53 11.00
C HIS A 51 1.69 -20.13 10.88
N ARG A 52 2.19 -20.06 9.64
CA ARG A 52 3.55 -19.57 9.30
C ARG A 52 3.52 -18.21 8.60
N MET A 53 2.42 -17.47 8.72
CA MET A 53 2.31 -16.09 8.23
C MET A 53 3.14 -15.14 9.11
N PHE A 54 3.83 -14.19 8.48
CA PHE A 54 4.50 -13.10 9.18
C PHE A 54 3.44 -12.05 9.53
N ASN A 55 3.27 -11.74 10.82
CA ASN A 55 2.26 -10.80 11.30
C ASN A 55 2.91 -9.58 11.95
N LYS A 56 2.92 -8.44 11.25
CA LYS A 56 3.41 -7.15 11.79
C LYS A 56 2.31 -6.12 12.04
N ALA A 57 1.04 -6.52 11.96
CA ALA A 57 -0.07 -5.60 12.16
C ALA A 57 -0.02 -5.01 13.58
N ILE A 58 0.24 -3.71 13.73
CA ILE A 58 0.12 -2.97 15.00
C ILE A 58 -0.82 -1.78 14.82
N SER A 59 -0.57 -0.98 13.78
CA SER A 59 -1.40 0.14 13.33
C SER A 59 -1.82 -0.15 11.89
N GLY A 60 -2.94 0.36 11.39
CA GLY A 60 -3.36 0.11 10.00
C GLY A 60 -2.30 0.59 8.99
N GLU A 61 -2.33 0.03 7.77
CA GLU A 61 -1.43 0.41 6.66
C GLU A 61 -1.28 1.92 6.47
N PRO A 62 -2.34 2.75 6.52
CA PRO A 62 -2.21 4.18 6.29
C PRO A 62 -1.25 4.86 7.28
N VAL A 63 -1.32 4.50 8.56
CA VAL A 63 -0.50 5.14 9.60
C VAL A 63 0.96 4.69 9.49
N GLN A 64 1.20 3.41 9.19
CA GLN A 64 2.56 2.91 8.99
C GLN A 64 3.19 3.57 7.77
N MET A 65 2.51 3.56 6.62
CA MET A 65 3.04 4.14 5.39
C MET A 65 3.24 5.65 5.51
N GLY A 66 2.32 6.36 6.18
CA GLY A 66 2.50 7.76 6.54
C GLY A 66 3.75 8.00 7.39
N THR A 67 4.00 7.15 8.38
CA THR A 67 5.18 7.24 9.26
C THR A 67 6.47 6.99 8.49
N LEU A 68 6.53 5.92 7.69
CA LEU A 68 7.70 5.55 6.91
C LEU A 68 8.03 6.61 5.85
N ALA A 69 7.02 7.10 5.13
CA ALA A 69 7.18 8.17 4.16
C ALA A 69 7.58 9.50 4.84
N GLY A 70 7.06 9.78 6.03
CA GLY A 70 7.48 10.93 6.83
C GLY A 70 8.95 10.87 7.27
N ILE A 71 9.43 9.71 7.70
CA ILE A 71 10.85 9.48 8.02
C ILE A 71 11.70 9.71 6.77
N ALA A 72 11.35 9.04 5.66
CA ALA A 72 12.10 9.15 4.40
C ALA A 72 12.11 10.60 3.86
N GLY A 73 10.96 11.27 3.86
CA GLY A 73 10.80 12.65 3.41
C GLY A 73 11.55 13.64 4.29
N SER A 74 11.58 13.43 5.61
CA SER A 74 12.35 14.26 6.56
C SER A 74 13.85 14.15 6.33
N VAL A 75 14.37 12.92 6.20
CA VAL A 75 15.78 12.68 5.91
C VAL A 75 16.15 13.28 4.56
N ALA A 76 15.36 13.01 3.51
CA ALA A 76 15.61 13.56 2.18
C ALA A 76 15.60 15.11 2.20
N PHE A 77 14.65 15.73 2.90
CA PHE A 77 14.56 17.18 3.03
C PHE A 77 15.82 17.79 3.67
N VAL A 78 16.34 17.19 4.74
CA VAL A 78 17.57 17.66 5.40
C VAL A 78 18.79 17.47 4.50
N LEU A 79 18.89 16.33 3.80
CA LEU A 79 20.00 16.06 2.87
C LEU A 79 20.01 17.01 1.68
N ILE A 80 18.83 17.38 1.15
CA ILE A 80 18.69 18.37 0.09
C ILE A 80 19.02 19.77 0.61
N SER A 81 18.39 20.19 1.71
CA SER A 81 18.37 21.60 2.11
C SER A 81 19.60 22.03 2.91
N SER A 82 20.17 21.13 3.72
CA SER A 82 21.29 21.46 4.61
C SER A 82 22.61 20.89 4.09
N VAL A 83 22.59 19.67 3.55
CA VAL A 83 23.79 18.98 3.06
C VAL A 83 24.04 19.23 1.57
N HIS A 84 23.04 19.75 0.84
CA HIS A 84 23.13 20.04 -0.61
C HIS A 84 23.48 18.80 -1.45
N LEU A 85 23.06 17.61 -0.99
CA LEU A 85 23.23 16.36 -1.71
C LEU A 85 22.27 16.30 -2.91
N PRO A 86 22.68 15.73 -4.08
CA PRO A 86 21.79 15.56 -5.21
C PRO A 86 20.46 14.90 -4.85
N VAL A 87 19.35 15.46 -5.35
CA VAL A 87 17.98 15.10 -4.98
C VAL A 87 17.73 13.58 -5.02
N ILE A 88 18.13 12.92 -6.10
CA ILE A 88 17.92 11.47 -6.26
C ILE A 88 18.65 10.65 -5.19
N MET A 89 19.85 11.08 -4.80
CA MET A 89 20.62 10.44 -3.73
C MET A 89 19.99 10.71 -2.36
N SER A 90 19.46 11.92 -2.15
CA SER A 90 18.78 12.28 -0.91
C SER A 90 17.51 11.46 -0.69
N ILE A 91 16.72 11.26 -1.75
CA ILE A 91 15.52 10.43 -1.72
C ILE A 91 15.90 8.96 -1.47
N ALA A 92 16.90 8.44 -2.17
CA ALA A 92 17.40 7.07 -1.96
C ALA A 92 17.91 6.87 -0.53
N ALA A 93 18.67 7.82 0.02
CA ALA A 93 19.14 7.76 1.40
C ALA A 93 17.97 7.83 2.40
N GLY A 94 16.98 8.69 2.15
CA GLY A 94 15.77 8.75 2.97
C GLY A 94 14.99 7.44 2.98
N GLY A 95 14.73 6.86 1.81
CA GLY A 95 14.08 5.55 1.67
C GLY A 95 14.87 4.42 2.33
N PHE A 96 16.20 4.45 2.23
CA PHE A 96 17.08 3.48 2.90
C PHE A 96 16.95 3.54 4.42
N ILE A 97 16.99 4.74 5.01
CA ILE A 97 16.79 4.91 6.45
C ILE A 97 15.39 4.43 6.86
N ALA A 98 14.34 4.79 6.11
CA ALA A 98 13.00 4.31 6.40
C ALA A 98 12.89 2.78 6.35
N ALA A 99 13.54 2.11 5.40
CA ALA A 99 13.58 0.65 5.31
C ALA A 99 14.27 -0.02 6.53
N LEU A 100 15.33 0.60 7.08
CA LEU A 100 15.95 0.13 8.33
C LEU A 100 15.00 0.24 9.52
N PHE A 101 14.30 1.37 9.66
CA PHE A 101 13.27 1.54 10.68
C PHE A 101 12.13 0.52 10.52
N HIS A 102 11.71 0.30 9.28
CA HIS A 102 10.62 -0.60 8.94
C HIS A 102 10.95 -2.06 9.27
N THR A 103 12.14 -2.54 8.94
CA THR A 103 12.58 -3.90 9.29
C THR A 103 12.68 -4.11 10.80
N ALA A 104 13.21 -3.12 11.53
CA ALA A 104 13.24 -3.16 12.99
C ALA A 104 11.82 -3.22 13.56
N PHE A 105 10.92 -2.35 13.09
CA PHE A 105 9.52 -2.32 13.47
C PHE A 105 8.79 -3.63 13.14
N ALA A 106 9.00 -4.19 11.95
CA ALA A 106 8.38 -5.44 11.53
C ALA A 106 8.81 -6.62 12.43
N THR A 107 10.10 -6.69 12.77
CA THR A 107 10.66 -7.72 13.65
C THR A 107 10.06 -7.62 15.06
N THR A 108 10.06 -6.42 15.65
CA THR A 108 9.53 -6.21 17.00
C THR A 108 8.02 -6.46 17.06
N SER A 109 7.30 -6.05 16.02
CA SER A 109 5.86 -6.28 15.89
C SER A 109 5.52 -7.76 15.82
N TYR A 110 6.22 -8.51 14.97
CA TYR A 110 6.02 -9.95 14.83
C TYR A 110 6.31 -10.69 16.13
N LEU A 111 7.48 -10.47 16.73
CA LEU A 111 7.84 -11.13 17.97
C LEU A 111 6.87 -10.78 19.11
N GLY A 112 6.47 -9.51 19.24
CA GLY A 112 5.49 -9.07 20.22
C GLY A 112 4.13 -9.75 20.04
N ARG A 113 3.67 -9.91 18.80
CA ARG A 113 2.41 -10.60 18.47
C ARG A 113 2.48 -12.09 18.81
N ILE A 114 3.54 -12.79 18.42
CA ILE A 114 3.66 -14.23 18.74
C ILE A 114 3.73 -14.45 20.26
N VAL A 115 4.42 -13.57 21.01
CA VAL A 115 4.42 -13.63 22.48
C VAL A 115 3.00 -13.50 23.05
N SER A 116 2.18 -12.59 22.51
CA SER A 116 0.76 -12.45 22.93
C SER A 116 -0.10 -13.68 22.62
N GLN A 117 0.31 -14.48 21.62
CA GLN A 117 -0.35 -15.70 21.18
C GLN A 117 0.23 -16.98 21.83
N SER A 118 1.19 -16.85 22.75
CA SER A 118 1.82 -17.99 23.45
C SER A 118 0.82 -18.89 24.18
N GLN A 119 -0.25 -18.31 24.71
CA GLN A 119 -1.39 -19.02 25.32
C GLN A 119 -2.10 -20.00 24.36
N PHE A 120 -2.00 -19.77 23.04
CA PHE A 120 -2.54 -20.63 21.99
C PHE A 120 -1.49 -21.57 21.38
N ASN A 121 -0.31 -21.65 21.99
CA ASN A 121 0.83 -22.45 21.51
C ASN A 121 1.33 -22.08 20.11
N GLN A 122 1.11 -20.83 19.65
CA GLN A 122 1.69 -20.34 18.40
C GLN A 122 3.22 -20.24 18.54
N PRO A 123 4.00 -21.01 17.78
CA PRO A 123 5.45 -20.98 17.88
C PRO A 123 6.04 -19.82 17.10
N VAL A 124 7.24 -19.40 17.49
CA VAL A 124 8.06 -18.48 16.69
C VAL A 124 8.80 -19.28 15.63
N PHE A 125 8.45 -19.08 14.37
CA PHE A 125 9.20 -19.62 13.24
C PHE A 125 10.33 -18.65 12.84
N ILE A 126 11.58 -19.02 13.14
CA ILE A 126 12.76 -18.17 12.84
C ILE A 126 12.99 -18.04 11.34
N ASP A 127 12.70 -19.09 10.57
CA ASP A 127 12.79 -19.07 9.12
C ASP A 127 11.78 -18.11 8.48
N VAL A 128 10.61 -17.89 9.10
CA VAL A 128 9.64 -16.87 8.68
C VAL A 128 10.26 -15.47 8.87
N ILE A 129 10.99 -15.23 9.95
CA ILE A 129 11.68 -13.94 10.14
C ILE A 129 12.72 -13.72 9.05
N THR A 130 13.61 -14.68 8.83
CA THR A 130 14.73 -14.50 7.90
C THR A 130 14.30 -14.41 6.44
N SER A 131 13.22 -15.09 6.05
CA SER A 131 12.71 -15.06 4.67
C SER A 131 11.86 -13.84 4.34
N HIS A 132 11.19 -13.22 5.32
CA HIS A 132 10.23 -12.13 5.07
C HIS A 132 10.82 -10.72 5.26
N LEU A 133 11.85 -10.57 6.10
CA LEU A 133 12.43 -9.23 6.37
C LEU A 133 13.06 -8.59 5.14
N GLY A 134 13.71 -9.37 4.28
CA GLY A 134 14.30 -8.86 3.03
C GLY A 134 13.24 -8.26 2.10
N PRO A 135 12.19 -9.00 1.73
CA PRO A 135 11.07 -8.47 0.96
C PRO A 135 10.37 -7.27 1.61
N ILE A 136 10.12 -7.29 2.92
CA ILE A 136 9.56 -6.15 3.66
C ILE A 136 10.43 -4.90 3.47
N ALA A 137 11.75 -5.02 3.66
CA ALA A 137 12.68 -3.92 3.48
C ALA A 137 12.67 -3.39 2.04
N ALA A 138 12.71 -4.29 1.07
CA ALA A 138 12.80 -3.96 -0.35
C ALA A 138 11.54 -3.24 -0.85
N HIS A 139 10.36 -3.77 -0.53
CA HIS A 139 9.11 -3.13 -0.89
C HIS A 139 8.90 -1.81 -0.15
N GLY A 140 9.16 -1.77 1.17
CA GLY A 140 9.10 -0.52 1.94
C GLY A 140 10.05 0.57 1.42
N PHE A 141 11.25 0.20 0.97
CA PHE A 141 12.17 1.11 0.27
C PHE A 141 11.56 1.67 -1.02
N ILE A 142 11.01 0.79 -1.88
CA ILE A 142 10.43 1.21 -3.16
C ILE A 142 9.26 2.17 -2.93
N VAL A 143 8.36 1.85 -2.00
CA VAL A 143 7.22 2.70 -1.63
C VAL A 143 7.72 4.07 -1.21
N THR A 144 8.57 4.14 -0.19
CA THR A 144 9.04 5.41 0.36
C THR A 144 9.86 6.22 -0.65
N PHE A 145 10.70 5.56 -1.46
CA PHE A 145 11.43 6.20 -2.55
C PHE A 145 10.50 6.87 -3.56
N CYS A 146 9.47 6.15 -4.01
CA CYS A 146 8.53 6.67 -4.99
C CYS A 146 7.63 7.77 -4.39
N ILE A 147 7.09 7.58 -3.18
CA ILE A 147 6.25 8.58 -2.48
C ILE A 147 7.02 9.89 -2.28
N VAL A 148 8.24 9.82 -1.76
CA VAL A 148 9.06 11.02 -1.54
C VAL A 148 9.48 11.63 -2.88
N GLY A 149 9.77 10.79 -3.88
CA GLY A 149 10.12 11.23 -5.23
C GLY A 149 9.03 12.08 -5.88
N PHE A 150 7.79 11.60 -5.93
CA PHE A 150 6.71 12.40 -6.51
C PHE A 150 6.27 13.55 -5.60
N SER A 151 6.38 13.40 -4.27
CA SER A 151 6.15 14.51 -3.34
C SER A 151 7.15 15.64 -3.57
N TYR A 152 8.41 15.33 -3.91
CA TYR A 152 9.39 16.33 -4.34
C TYR A 152 8.98 17.00 -5.65
N LEU A 153 8.52 16.21 -6.65
CA LEU A 153 8.04 16.77 -7.92
C LEU A 153 6.91 17.80 -7.73
N MET A 154 6.03 17.60 -6.75
CA MET A 154 4.97 18.56 -6.41
C MET A 154 5.49 19.92 -5.92
N THR A 155 6.70 19.95 -5.37
CA THR A 155 7.33 21.18 -4.85
C THR A 155 8.08 21.96 -5.92
N LEU A 156 8.23 21.43 -7.13
CA LEU A 156 8.97 22.10 -8.20
C LEU A 156 8.31 23.44 -8.58
N PRO A 157 9.10 24.50 -8.82
CA PRO A 157 8.60 25.83 -9.16
C PRO A 157 8.17 25.92 -10.64
N ILE A 158 7.21 25.09 -11.02
CA ILE A 158 6.65 24.99 -12.38
C ILE A 158 5.12 25.20 -12.32
N SER A 159 4.54 25.68 -13.41
CA SER A 159 3.10 26.00 -13.47
C SER A 159 2.24 24.77 -13.15
N GLY A 160 1.25 24.93 -12.26
CA GLY A 160 0.39 23.85 -11.77
C GLY A 160 1.00 22.98 -10.67
N PHE A 161 2.25 23.25 -10.28
CA PHE A 161 2.90 22.69 -9.10
C PHE A 161 3.30 23.83 -8.14
N ASN A 162 4.42 23.71 -7.43
CA ASN A 162 4.85 24.60 -6.36
C ASN A 162 3.93 24.54 -5.13
N HIS A 163 3.65 23.32 -4.67
CA HIS A 163 2.80 23.11 -3.50
C HIS A 163 3.39 23.81 -2.27
N PRO A 164 2.61 24.58 -1.49
CA PRO A 164 3.12 25.35 -0.34
C PRO A 164 3.55 24.51 0.87
N PHE A 165 3.40 23.18 0.80
CA PHE A 165 3.68 22.31 1.93
C PHE A 165 5.10 21.75 1.83
N PRO A 166 5.80 21.61 2.96
CA PRO A 166 7.16 21.10 2.95
C PRO A 166 7.16 19.61 2.57
N LEU A 167 8.25 19.15 1.94
CA LEU A 167 8.42 17.78 1.46
C LEU A 167 8.02 16.70 2.50
N PRO A 168 8.41 16.80 3.79
CA PRO A 168 8.02 15.78 4.77
C PRO A 168 6.51 15.69 4.98
N LEU A 169 5.80 16.82 4.97
CA LEU A 169 4.35 16.83 5.13
C LEU A 169 3.64 16.20 3.93
N LEU A 170 4.09 16.53 2.72
CA LEU A 170 3.59 15.90 1.49
C LEU A 170 3.82 14.39 1.51
N ALA A 171 5.02 13.96 1.91
CA ALA A 171 5.35 12.55 2.01
C ALA A 171 4.46 11.81 3.02
N VAL A 172 4.18 12.40 4.20
CA VAL A 172 3.23 11.82 5.17
C VAL A 172 1.84 11.70 4.57
N LEU A 173 1.30 12.76 3.97
CA LEU A 173 -0.05 12.76 3.41
C LEU A 173 -0.21 11.68 2.35
N TRP A 174 0.73 11.61 1.42
CA TRP A 174 0.70 10.60 0.37
C TRP A 174 1.04 9.20 0.85
N GLY A 175 1.86 9.06 1.90
CA GLY A 175 2.08 7.80 2.61
C GLY A 175 0.80 7.28 3.26
N ILE A 176 -0.01 8.15 3.88
CA ILE A 176 -1.32 7.76 4.41
C ILE A 176 -2.26 7.35 3.27
N THR A 177 -2.30 8.14 2.20
CA THR A 177 -3.15 7.85 1.04
C THR A 177 -2.82 6.49 0.43
N ILE A 178 -1.54 6.18 0.19
CA ILE A 178 -1.18 4.90 -0.45
C ILE A 178 -1.57 3.71 0.42
N GLY A 179 -1.33 3.76 1.75
CA GLY A 179 -1.76 2.70 2.65
C GLY A 179 -3.28 2.59 2.81
N ALA A 180 -4.04 3.64 2.50
CA ALA A 180 -5.50 3.52 2.41
C ALA A 180 -5.94 2.85 1.11
N ILE A 181 -5.22 3.10 0.01
CA ILE A 181 -5.52 2.51 -1.29
C ILE A 181 -5.13 1.03 -1.32
N GLY A 182 -3.95 0.64 -0.81
CA GLY A 182 -3.55 -0.77 -0.63
C GLY A 182 -4.65 -1.61 -0.02
N SER A 183 -5.06 -1.21 1.19
CA SER A 183 -6.15 -1.87 1.90
C SER A 183 -7.48 -1.90 1.15
N SER A 184 -7.76 -0.92 0.31
CA SER A 184 -9.05 -0.82 -0.39
C SER A 184 -9.09 -1.60 -1.71
N THR A 185 -7.94 -1.94 -2.30
CA THR A 185 -7.88 -2.49 -3.65
C THR A 185 -7.26 -3.88 -3.74
N GLY A 186 -6.04 -4.09 -3.25
CA GLY A 186 -5.33 -5.35 -3.50
C GLY A 186 -5.60 -6.42 -2.45
N ASP A 187 -5.94 -6.01 -1.23
CA ASP A 187 -6.41 -6.85 -0.12
C ASP A 187 -7.42 -7.93 -0.50
N VAL A 188 -8.30 -7.64 -1.45
CA VAL A 188 -9.31 -8.59 -1.91
C VAL A 188 -8.64 -9.88 -2.42
N HIS A 189 -7.48 -9.75 -3.06
CA HIS A 189 -6.69 -10.87 -3.59
C HIS A 189 -5.91 -11.60 -2.49
N TYR A 190 -5.46 -10.91 -1.44
CA TYR A 190 -4.89 -11.58 -0.28
C TYR A 190 -5.99 -12.36 0.46
N GLY A 191 -7.02 -11.64 0.90
CA GLY A 191 -8.07 -12.13 1.78
C GLY A 191 -8.94 -13.18 1.12
N ALA A 192 -9.72 -12.79 0.11
CA ALA A 192 -10.72 -13.67 -0.48
C ALA A 192 -10.07 -14.82 -1.28
N GLU A 193 -8.94 -14.56 -1.96
CA GLU A 193 -8.37 -15.53 -2.90
C GLU A 193 -7.26 -16.41 -2.34
N ARG A 194 -6.61 -16.02 -1.23
CA ARG A 194 -5.49 -16.79 -0.65
C ARG A 194 -5.67 -17.08 0.83
N GLU A 195 -6.08 -16.13 1.65
CA GLU A 195 -6.22 -16.36 3.09
C GLU A 195 -7.45 -17.22 3.40
N TYR A 196 -8.60 -16.94 2.77
CA TYR A 196 -9.87 -17.60 3.03
C TYR A 196 -10.30 -18.58 1.91
N GLN A 197 -9.34 -19.23 1.25
CA GLN A 197 -9.60 -20.17 0.15
C GLN A 197 -10.49 -21.36 0.48
N THR A 198 -10.62 -21.71 1.76
CA THR A 198 -11.58 -22.72 2.24
C THR A 198 -13.04 -22.30 2.02
N TYR A 199 -13.29 -21.01 1.81
CA TYR A 199 -14.60 -20.44 1.60
C TYR A 199 -14.88 -20.16 0.12
N PRO A 200 -16.16 -20.13 -0.30
CA PRO A 200 -16.52 -19.83 -1.68
C PRO A 200 -16.01 -18.46 -2.15
N PHE A 201 -15.46 -18.45 -3.36
CA PHE A 201 -14.98 -17.25 -4.06
C PHE A 201 -16.05 -16.14 -4.09
N GLY A 202 -15.62 -14.89 -3.83
CA GLY A 202 -16.46 -13.70 -3.94
C GLY A 202 -17.49 -13.51 -2.82
N GLY A 203 -17.54 -14.39 -1.82
CA GLY A 203 -18.28 -14.15 -0.58
C GLY A 203 -17.54 -13.13 0.30
N GLY A 204 -18.25 -12.12 0.80
CA GLY A 204 -17.70 -11.32 1.90
C GLY A 204 -17.43 -12.25 3.08
N ILE A 205 -16.29 -12.09 3.75
CA ILE A 205 -15.89 -12.95 4.88
C ILE A 205 -16.68 -12.50 6.12
N PRO A 206 -17.60 -13.31 6.66
CA PRO A 206 -18.31 -12.92 7.88
C PRO A 206 -17.36 -12.77 9.05
N VAL A 207 -17.65 -11.82 9.95
CA VAL A 207 -16.84 -11.59 11.16
C VAL A 207 -16.67 -12.86 12.00
N ALA A 208 -17.68 -13.74 11.98
CA ALA A 208 -17.67 -15.01 12.72
C ALA A 208 -16.57 -15.98 12.27
N ILE A 209 -16.04 -15.86 11.05
CA ILE A 209 -14.99 -16.73 10.51
C ILE A 209 -13.61 -16.05 10.46
N HIS A 210 -13.48 -14.84 11.01
CA HIS A 210 -12.18 -14.20 11.10
C HIS A 210 -11.20 -15.07 11.89
N GLY A 211 -10.02 -15.31 11.30
CA GLY A 211 -9.02 -16.21 11.86
C GLY A 211 -9.15 -17.68 11.44
N ASP A 212 -10.26 -18.10 10.82
CA ASP A 212 -10.34 -19.41 10.15
C ASP A 212 -9.65 -19.35 8.78
N ILE A 213 -8.34 -19.19 8.82
CA ILE A 213 -7.49 -19.01 7.64
C ILE A 213 -7.00 -20.34 7.10
N THR A 214 -6.73 -20.35 5.80
CA THR A 214 -6.12 -21.48 5.10
C THR A 214 -4.63 -21.56 5.43
N THR A 215 -4.24 -22.50 6.28
CA THR A 215 -2.84 -22.68 6.72
C THR A 215 -2.03 -23.65 5.86
N LYS A 216 -2.68 -24.37 4.94
CA LYS A 216 -2.03 -25.32 4.02
C LYS A 216 -2.06 -24.79 2.59
N ALA A 217 -0.93 -24.94 1.91
CA ALA A 217 -0.75 -24.67 0.50
C ALA A 217 -0.62 -25.99 -0.28
N GLU A 218 -0.43 -25.86 -1.59
CA GLU A 218 -0.35 -26.96 -2.56
C GLU A 218 0.81 -27.94 -2.25
N LEU A 219 1.89 -27.45 -1.62
CA LEU A 219 3.11 -28.22 -1.32
C LEU A 219 3.48 -28.26 0.17
N GLY A 220 2.63 -27.76 1.08
CA GLY A 220 2.96 -27.77 2.51
C GLY A 220 2.23 -26.73 3.36
N ALA A 221 2.89 -26.21 4.39
CA ALA A 221 2.37 -25.13 5.20
C ALA A 221 2.49 -23.81 4.44
N ARG A 222 1.39 -23.05 4.36
CA ARG A 222 1.33 -21.74 3.72
C ARG A 222 2.04 -20.70 4.58
N ASN A 223 2.75 -19.79 3.94
CA ASN A 223 3.30 -18.57 4.54
C ASN A 223 2.95 -17.33 3.70
N SER A 224 3.33 -16.14 4.18
CA SER A 224 3.00 -14.89 3.52
C SER A 224 3.71 -14.72 2.16
N ILE A 225 4.88 -15.33 1.95
CA ILE A 225 5.57 -15.33 0.64
C ILE A 225 4.74 -16.05 -0.42
N ASP A 226 4.06 -17.15 -0.08
CA ASP A 226 3.17 -17.85 -1.00
C ASP A 226 1.96 -17.00 -1.42
N VAL A 227 1.51 -16.12 -0.53
CA VAL A 227 0.41 -15.19 -0.79
C VAL A 227 0.90 -14.04 -1.67
N VAL A 228 2.02 -13.41 -1.30
CA VAL A 228 2.64 -12.33 -2.05
C VAL A 228 2.97 -12.75 -3.48
N HIS A 229 3.42 -13.99 -3.69
CA HIS A 229 3.67 -14.51 -5.03
C HIS A 229 2.42 -14.51 -5.93
N PHE A 230 1.24 -14.72 -5.34
CA PHE A 230 -0.04 -14.60 -6.03
C PHE A 230 -0.42 -13.13 -6.22
N CYS A 231 -0.37 -12.33 -5.16
CA CYS A 231 -0.76 -10.92 -5.21
C CYS A 231 0.14 -10.09 -6.15
N ALA A 232 1.41 -10.46 -6.32
CA ALA A 232 2.32 -9.84 -7.28
C ALA A 232 1.82 -9.90 -8.74
N LYS A 233 0.90 -10.82 -9.05
CA LYS A 233 0.29 -10.98 -10.38
C LYS A 233 -1.06 -10.25 -10.49
N PHE A 234 -1.71 -9.95 -9.37
CA PHE A 234 -3.09 -9.46 -9.33
C PHE A 234 -3.25 -8.25 -8.40
N GLY A 235 -3.21 -8.46 -7.07
CA GLY A 235 -3.37 -7.41 -6.05
C GLY A 235 -2.44 -6.22 -6.29
N GLY A 236 -1.13 -6.45 -6.33
CA GLY A 236 -0.14 -5.39 -6.51
C GLY A 236 -0.36 -4.56 -7.77
N PRO A 237 -0.46 -5.19 -8.97
CA PRO A 237 -0.79 -4.45 -10.20
C PRO A 237 -2.08 -3.62 -10.12
N VAL A 238 -3.14 -4.13 -9.48
CA VAL A 238 -4.42 -3.42 -9.33
C VAL A 238 -4.29 -2.23 -8.38
N THR A 239 -3.62 -2.41 -7.23
CA THR A 239 -3.34 -1.33 -6.27
C THR A 239 -2.47 -0.25 -6.90
N GLY A 240 -1.40 -0.65 -7.59
CA GLY A 240 -0.55 0.26 -8.35
C GLY A 240 -1.34 1.05 -9.38
N PHE A 241 -2.14 0.39 -10.21
CA PHE A 241 -2.95 1.06 -11.21
C PHE A 241 -3.95 2.06 -10.60
N CYS A 242 -4.64 1.66 -9.52
CA CYS A 242 -5.58 2.55 -8.82
C CYS A 242 -4.88 3.80 -8.29
N PHE A 243 -3.78 3.62 -7.54
CA PHE A 243 -3.07 4.75 -6.96
C PHE A 243 -2.42 5.66 -8.03
N GLY A 244 -1.87 5.06 -9.08
CA GLY A 244 -1.35 5.77 -10.25
C GLY A 244 -2.41 6.64 -10.94
N LEU A 245 -3.61 6.10 -11.13
CA LEU A 245 -4.74 6.85 -11.69
C LEU A 245 -5.19 7.99 -10.76
N ILE A 246 -5.25 7.76 -9.44
CA ILE A 246 -5.60 8.81 -8.46
C ILE A 246 -4.62 9.98 -8.57
N VAL A 247 -3.32 9.69 -8.56
CA VAL A 247 -2.28 10.73 -8.68
C VAL A 247 -2.40 11.43 -10.04
N PHE A 248 -2.48 10.66 -11.13
CA PHE A 248 -2.61 11.23 -12.47
C PHE A 248 -3.83 12.16 -12.56
N PHE A 249 -5.01 11.66 -12.19
CA PHE A 249 -6.28 12.40 -12.20
C PHE A 249 -6.30 13.64 -11.30
N SER A 250 -5.53 13.63 -10.21
CA SER A 250 -5.43 14.77 -9.30
C SER A 250 -4.67 15.96 -9.89
N PHE A 251 -3.67 15.71 -10.75
CA PHE A 251 -2.77 16.78 -11.23
C PHE A 251 -2.99 17.19 -12.68
N TRP A 252 -3.34 16.26 -13.59
CA TRP A 252 -3.45 16.61 -15.02
C TRP A 252 -4.56 17.65 -15.30
N THR A 253 -5.67 17.60 -14.55
CA THR A 253 -6.80 18.53 -14.74
C THR A 253 -6.38 19.96 -14.44
N THR A 254 -5.60 20.16 -13.39
CA THR A 254 -5.07 21.47 -12.99
C THR A 254 -4.06 22.00 -14.02
N ILE A 255 -3.26 21.12 -14.64
CA ILE A 255 -2.30 21.50 -15.69
C ILE A 255 -3.01 21.91 -16.98
N VAL A 256 -4.06 21.19 -17.39
CA VAL A 256 -4.76 21.43 -18.66
C VAL A 256 -5.78 22.56 -18.57
N PHE A 257 -6.54 22.63 -17.48
CA PHE A 257 -7.69 23.54 -17.35
C PHE A 257 -7.44 24.70 -16.37
N GLY A 258 -6.24 24.79 -15.78
CA GLY A 258 -5.91 25.72 -14.70
C GLY A 258 -6.63 25.38 -13.40
N ALA A 259 -6.48 26.21 -12.37
CA ALA A 259 -7.04 25.92 -11.04
C ALA A 259 -8.57 25.78 -11.03
N ALA A 260 -9.29 26.78 -11.57
CA ALA A 260 -10.76 26.77 -11.55
C ALA A 260 -11.35 25.70 -12.49
N GLY A 261 -10.84 25.61 -13.72
CA GLY A 261 -11.28 24.60 -14.69
C GLY A 261 -10.90 23.18 -14.26
N GLY A 262 -9.75 23.03 -13.59
CA GLY A 262 -9.27 21.75 -13.05
C GLY A 262 -10.20 21.21 -11.97
N VAL A 263 -10.67 22.06 -11.04
CA VAL A 263 -11.67 21.67 -10.02
C VAL A 263 -12.97 21.18 -10.67
N ILE A 264 -13.47 21.90 -11.68
CA ILE A 264 -14.69 21.52 -12.40
C ILE A 264 -14.49 20.17 -13.11
N ALA A 265 -13.39 20.02 -13.85
CA ALA A 265 -13.08 18.79 -14.55
C ALA A 265 -12.95 17.59 -13.59
N SER A 266 -12.24 17.76 -12.46
CA SER A 266 -12.11 16.74 -11.42
C SER A 266 -13.47 16.36 -10.83
N LEU A 267 -14.36 17.33 -10.59
CA LEU A 267 -15.71 17.07 -10.08
C LEU A 267 -16.55 16.25 -11.08
N VAL A 268 -16.47 16.57 -12.37
CA VAL A 268 -17.14 15.79 -13.43
C VAL A 268 -16.62 14.36 -13.48
N ILE A 269 -15.30 14.15 -13.40
CA ILE A 269 -14.69 12.82 -13.38
C ILE A 269 -15.15 12.02 -12.17
N ILE A 270 -15.15 12.62 -10.97
CA ILE A 270 -15.61 11.96 -9.75
C ILE A 270 -17.07 11.53 -9.88
N LEU A 271 -17.96 12.41 -10.36
CA LEU A 271 -19.37 12.07 -10.57
C LEU A 271 -19.54 10.93 -11.58
N ALA A 272 -18.77 10.94 -12.67
CA ALA A 272 -18.79 9.86 -13.66
C ALA A 272 -18.34 8.52 -13.04
N LEU A 273 -17.27 8.52 -12.24
CA LEU A 273 -16.79 7.31 -11.55
C LEU A 273 -17.82 6.77 -10.54
N ILE A 274 -18.50 7.64 -9.78
CA ILE A 274 -19.56 7.23 -8.86
C ILE A 274 -20.72 6.57 -9.62
N ILE A 275 -21.15 7.16 -10.74
CA ILE A 275 -22.22 6.61 -11.57
C ILE A 275 -21.80 5.24 -12.13
N ILE A 276 -20.59 5.13 -12.67
CA ILE A 276 -20.05 3.87 -13.21
C ILE A 276 -20.00 2.81 -12.12
N ASN A 277 -19.46 3.14 -10.94
CA ASN A 277 -19.37 2.21 -9.82
C ASN A 277 -20.74 1.67 -9.40
N ASN A 278 -21.74 2.55 -9.25
CA ASN A 278 -23.11 2.14 -8.94
C ASN A 278 -23.70 1.21 -10.02
N ARG A 279 -23.44 1.47 -11.31
CA ARG A 279 -23.91 0.60 -12.39
C ARG A 279 -23.24 -0.77 -12.38
N ILE A 280 -21.93 -0.82 -12.11
CA ILE A 280 -21.18 -2.07 -11.98
C ILE A 280 -21.69 -2.87 -10.78
N GLU A 281 -21.91 -2.21 -9.65
CA GLU A 281 -22.41 -2.86 -8.43
C GLU A 281 -23.80 -3.46 -8.64
N ILE A 282 -24.74 -2.69 -9.22
CA ILE A 282 -26.09 -3.18 -9.55
C ILE A 282 -26.00 -4.37 -10.51
N PHE A 283 -25.15 -4.29 -11.54
CA PHE A 283 -24.93 -5.38 -12.47
C PHE A 283 -24.40 -6.64 -11.77
N ALA A 284 -23.40 -6.51 -10.91
CA ALA A 284 -22.80 -7.62 -10.18
C ALA A 284 -23.82 -8.29 -9.25
N ARG A 285 -24.60 -7.50 -8.47
CA ARG A 285 -25.66 -8.02 -7.60
C ARG A 285 -26.76 -8.75 -8.37
N ASN A 286 -27.16 -8.22 -9.52
CA ASN A 286 -28.20 -8.85 -10.35
C ASN A 286 -27.72 -10.13 -11.04
N THR A 287 -26.43 -10.22 -11.37
CA THR A 287 -25.87 -11.34 -12.14
C THR A 287 -25.43 -12.49 -11.23
N TYR A 288 -24.78 -12.16 -10.11
CA TYR A 288 -24.17 -13.15 -9.21
C TYR A 288 -24.96 -13.38 -7.92
N GLY A 289 -26.03 -12.60 -7.69
CA GLY A 289 -26.85 -12.65 -6.50
C GLY A 289 -26.31 -11.77 -5.35
N PRO A 290 -27.09 -11.60 -4.26
CA PRO A 290 -26.60 -10.93 -3.07
C PRO A 290 -25.46 -11.74 -2.42
N TYR A 291 -24.59 -11.06 -1.66
CA TYR A 291 -23.72 -11.75 -0.71
C TYR A 291 -24.61 -12.64 0.17
N LYS A 292 -24.39 -13.96 0.16
CA LYS A 292 -25.08 -14.85 1.09
C LYS A 292 -24.58 -14.48 2.49
N GLU A 293 -25.49 -13.98 3.34
CA GLU A 293 -25.24 -13.71 4.76
C GLU A 293 -24.78 -14.97 5.50
#